data_AF-A0A962H6X5-F1
#
_entry.id   AF-A0A962H6X5-F1
#
_cell.length_a   1.000
_cell.length_b   1.000
_cell.length_c   1.000
_cell.angle_alpha   90.00
_cell.angle_beta   90.00
_cell.angle_gamma   90.00
#
_symmetry.space_group_name_H-M   'P 1'
#
loop_
_entity.id
_entity.type
_entity.pdbx_description
1 polymer ?
#
loop_
_entity_poly.entity_id
_entity_poly.type
_entity_poly.pdbx_seq_one_letter_code
_entity_poly.pdbx_strand_id
1 'polypeptide(L)'
;MARRLTRWLLVLAVALCSGPLLADYKDDYQDGVEAAGKGDWATVKRLMQSVLRENSKPQRNMRTYGVNRIDFVPHYYLGLAELRLNNCQGALQAFNNAASKAVVAQVRELSGQQSGFIKQCEDQLRLAQNDPPKPVVPPVDPPKPPPPVDPPKPPRPDPPKPPPPTAKLASADVQRVSNALASAQRSARNIQSSLGAAPLAGTGDARALSGDLDASKRQLSSAETQLANARRQDSPNLLAQAEDGIKQAAGALRVLGDRVESAKRGLAAAAEAEALRLTKRRAQKDISDLQPVLAEAEAAGASTAAARTALAQQSSALQSALKGDDGKAIDRAVAALATARRDLEQAIAGAPQPAPEELRRYVGLYLAGDYAAVASWAAPEQLPRAKDQAQGLLLRAAARLHQYVRSGEMDNALSAAIGTDLRKAKSLDRQLKPNTRAFSPRFIELFNDA
;
A
#
# COMPACT_ATOMS: atom_id res chain seq x y z
N MET A 1 36.17 12.51 -22.63
CA MET A 1 34.73 12.81 -22.74
C MET A 1 33.82 11.58 -22.83
N ALA A 2 34.29 10.44 -23.38
CA ALA A 2 33.47 9.22 -23.56
C ALA A 2 32.85 8.61 -22.28
N ARG A 3 33.51 8.69 -21.11
CA ARG A 3 32.99 8.11 -19.85
C ARG A 3 31.84 8.89 -19.19
N ARG A 4 31.59 10.14 -19.59
CA ARG A 4 30.47 10.94 -19.07
C ARG A 4 29.15 10.64 -19.79
N LEU A 5 29.20 10.30 -21.09
CA LEU A 5 28.01 9.91 -21.87
C LEU A 5 27.44 8.55 -21.43
N THR A 6 28.29 7.60 -21.02
CA THR A 6 27.84 6.27 -20.59
C THR A 6 27.05 6.29 -19.27
N ARG A 7 27.37 7.24 -18.36
CA ARG A 7 26.62 7.40 -17.11
C ARG A 7 25.24 8.03 -17.32
N TRP A 8 25.08 8.92 -18.30
CA TRP A 8 23.79 9.53 -18.61
C TRP A 8 22.83 8.55 -19.31
N LEU A 9 23.34 7.70 -20.21
CA LEU A 9 22.53 6.66 -20.85
C LEU A 9 22.02 5.60 -19.86
N LEU A 10 22.78 5.29 -18.81
CA LEU A 10 22.38 4.31 -17.79
C LEU A 10 21.33 4.89 -16.82
N VAL A 11 21.38 6.18 -16.51
CA VAL A 11 20.33 6.86 -15.73
C VAL A 11 19.03 7.01 -16.53
N LEU A 12 19.12 7.28 -17.83
CA LEU A 12 17.93 7.37 -18.71
C LEU A 12 17.25 6.00 -18.90
N ALA A 13 18.03 4.92 -18.98
CA ALA A 13 17.49 3.56 -19.10
C ALA A 13 16.76 3.07 -17.83
N VAL A 14 17.22 3.49 -16.64
CA VAL A 14 16.54 3.13 -15.38
C VAL A 14 15.23 3.91 -15.17
N ALA A 15 15.12 5.12 -15.70
CA ALA A 15 13.90 5.92 -15.61
C ALA A 15 12.74 5.39 -16.51
N LEU A 16 13.06 4.60 -17.55
CA LEU A 16 12.07 4.01 -18.47
C LEU A 16 11.51 2.66 -18.00
N CYS A 17 12.02 2.10 -16.90
CA CYS A 17 11.52 0.86 -16.31
C CYS A 17 10.56 1.07 -15.12
N SER A 18 10.08 2.28 -14.88
CA SER A 18 8.91 2.51 -14.01
C SER A 18 7.64 2.14 -14.78
N GLY A 19 7.48 0.85 -15.10
CA GLY A 19 6.19 0.33 -15.52
C GLY A 19 5.15 0.68 -14.46
N PRO A 20 3.90 1.01 -14.83
CA PRO A 20 2.84 1.12 -13.83
C PRO A 20 2.86 -0.20 -13.07
N LEU A 21 3.14 -0.14 -11.76
CA LEU A 21 2.78 -1.21 -10.85
C LEU A 21 1.29 -1.38 -11.09
N LEU A 22 0.93 -2.38 -11.90
CA LEU A 22 -0.45 -2.79 -12.09
C LEU A 22 -0.89 -3.15 -10.68
N ALA A 23 -1.63 -2.23 -10.06
CA ALA A 23 -2.27 -2.49 -8.78
C ALA A 23 -3.03 -3.80 -8.97
N ASP A 24 -2.88 -4.72 -8.04
CA ASP A 24 -3.59 -5.99 -8.17
C ASP A 24 -5.05 -5.70 -7.82
N TYR A 25 -5.90 -5.49 -8.84
CA TYR A 25 -7.34 -5.27 -8.67
C TYR A 25 -8.01 -6.31 -7.74
N LYS A 26 -7.39 -7.47 -7.53
CA LYS A 26 -7.85 -8.49 -6.58
C LYS A 26 -7.77 -8.02 -5.14
N ASP A 27 -6.70 -7.29 -4.78
CA ASP A 27 -6.53 -6.72 -3.45
C ASP A 27 -7.55 -5.60 -3.22
N ASP A 28 -7.72 -4.69 -4.18
CA ASP A 28 -8.74 -3.63 -4.13
C ASP A 28 -10.14 -4.23 -3.97
N TYR A 29 -10.42 -5.35 -4.64
CA TYR A 29 -11.69 -6.05 -4.49
C TYR A 29 -11.86 -6.63 -3.09
N GLN A 30 -10.85 -7.32 -2.56
CA GLN A 30 -10.90 -7.89 -1.20
C GLN A 30 -11.05 -6.80 -0.14
N ASP A 31 -10.27 -5.73 -0.24
CA ASP A 31 -10.36 -4.56 0.63
C ASP A 31 -11.74 -3.90 0.54
N GLY A 32 -12.34 -3.84 -0.65
CA GLY A 32 -13.68 -3.30 -0.83
C GLY A 32 -14.78 -4.20 -0.26
N VAL A 33 -14.63 -5.53 -0.32
CA VAL A 33 -15.55 -6.46 0.35
C VAL A 33 -15.42 -6.34 1.88
N GLU A 34 -14.20 -6.21 2.40
CA GLU A 34 -13.97 -6.00 3.84
C GLU A 34 -14.56 -4.65 4.30
N ALA A 35 -14.36 -3.58 3.53
CA ALA A 35 -14.96 -2.28 3.80
C ALA A 35 -16.49 -2.32 3.80
N ALA A 36 -17.10 -3.15 2.93
CA ALA A 36 -18.54 -3.36 2.93
C ALA A 36 -19.01 -4.05 4.23
N GLY A 37 -18.24 -5.01 4.74
CA GLY A 37 -18.49 -5.63 6.05
C GLY A 37 -18.42 -4.65 7.22
N LYS A 38 -17.58 -3.61 7.11
CA LYS A 38 -17.45 -2.51 8.10
C LYS A 38 -18.47 -1.39 7.91
N GLY A 39 -19.25 -1.40 6.83
CA GLY A 39 -20.20 -0.34 6.49
C GLY A 39 -19.57 0.95 5.96
N ASP A 40 -18.30 0.94 5.54
CA ASP A 40 -17.62 2.10 4.94
C ASP A 40 -17.94 2.18 3.43
N TRP A 41 -19.18 2.55 3.12
CA TRP A 41 -19.71 2.53 1.76
C TRP A 41 -19.01 3.50 0.79
N ALA A 42 -18.44 4.59 1.29
CA ALA A 42 -17.64 5.51 0.48
C ALA A 42 -16.36 4.83 -0.02
N THR A 43 -15.67 4.11 0.87
CA THR A 43 -14.49 3.31 0.51
C THR A 43 -14.85 2.17 -0.44
N VAL A 44 -15.96 1.45 -0.20
CA VAL A 44 -16.44 0.40 -1.13
C VAL A 44 -16.63 0.94 -2.53
N LYS A 45 -17.34 2.06 -2.68
CA LYS A 45 -17.58 2.70 -3.99
C LYS A 45 -16.27 3.03 -4.69
N ARG A 46 -15.33 3.67 -3.99
CA ARG A 46 -14.02 4.04 -4.54
C ARG A 46 -13.22 2.81 -5.00
N LEU A 47 -13.13 1.78 -4.16
CA LEU A 47 -12.39 0.55 -4.45
C LEU A 47 -13.03 -0.22 -5.60
N MET A 48 -14.35 -0.43 -5.59
CA MET A 48 -15.05 -1.14 -6.66
C MET A 48 -14.95 -0.39 -8.01
N GLN A 49 -14.97 0.93 -8.00
CA GLN A 49 -14.69 1.72 -9.21
C GLN A 49 -13.25 1.55 -9.70
N SER A 50 -12.28 1.37 -8.80
CA SER A 50 -10.88 1.04 -9.13
C SER A 50 -10.79 -0.32 -9.81
N VAL A 51 -11.36 -1.33 -9.17
CA VAL A 51 -11.44 -2.70 -9.69
C VAL A 51 -12.04 -2.72 -11.09
N LEU A 52 -13.15 -2.00 -11.32
CA LEU A 52 -13.83 -1.97 -12.62
C LEU A 52 -13.02 -1.27 -13.73
N ARG A 53 -12.08 -0.37 -13.40
CA ARG A 53 -11.17 0.23 -14.39
C ARG A 53 -10.14 -0.77 -14.90
N GLU A 54 -9.72 -1.70 -14.03
CA GLU A 54 -8.65 -2.67 -14.33
C GLU A 54 -9.20 -4.00 -14.83
N ASN A 55 -10.26 -4.50 -14.18
CA ASN A 55 -10.97 -5.71 -14.58
C ASN A 55 -12.48 -5.59 -14.30
N SER A 56 -13.24 -5.30 -15.35
CA SER A 56 -14.69 -5.16 -15.29
C SER A 56 -15.46 -6.48 -15.41
N LYS A 57 -14.80 -7.63 -15.64
CA LYS A 57 -15.47 -8.90 -15.94
C LYS A 57 -15.76 -9.68 -14.65
N PRO A 58 -17.03 -9.82 -14.22
CA PRO A 58 -17.38 -10.63 -13.07
C PRO A 58 -17.09 -12.11 -13.34
N GLN A 59 -16.61 -12.84 -12.34
CA GLN A 59 -16.20 -14.24 -12.47
C GLN A 59 -16.52 -15.01 -11.20
N ARG A 60 -17.17 -16.18 -11.34
CA ARG A 60 -17.38 -17.11 -10.23
C ARG A 60 -16.06 -17.84 -9.92
N ASN A 61 -15.79 -18.09 -8.64
CA ASN A 61 -14.59 -18.84 -8.23
C ASN A 61 -13.27 -18.29 -8.80
N MET A 62 -13.15 -16.97 -8.97
CA MET A 62 -11.92 -16.33 -9.43
C MET A 62 -10.79 -16.68 -8.48
N ARG A 63 -9.69 -17.19 -9.04
CA ARG A 63 -8.51 -17.57 -8.25
C ARG A 63 -7.78 -16.31 -7.77
N THR A 64 -7.67 -16.17 -6.47
CA THR A 64 -6.85 -15.14 -5.81
C THR A 64 -5.46 -15.71 -5.54
N TYR A 65 -4.77 -15.22 -4.50
CA TYR A 65 -3.50 -15.76 -4.07
C TYR A 65 -3.64 -17.21 -3.57
N GLY A 66 -2.82 -18.11 -4.13
CA GLY A 66 -2.73 -19.52 -3.73
C GLY A 66 -3.91 -20.39 -4.20
N VAL A 67 -4.58 -21.05 -3.25
CA VAL A 67 -5.70 -21.98 -3.49
C VAL A 67 -7.07 -21.36 -3.21
N ASN A 68 -7.11 -20.13 -2.70
CA ASN A 68 -8.36 -19.44 -2.40
C ASN A 68 -9.07 -19.03 -3.70
N ARG A 69 -10.37 -19.27 -3.74
CA ARG A 69 -11.26 -18.84 -4.83
C ARG A 69 -12.37 -18.00 -4.24
N ILE A 70 -12.64 -16.85 -4.85
CA ILE A 70 -13.71 -15.94 -4.43
C ILE A 70 -14.67 -15.71 -5.59
N ASP A 71 -15.92 -15.41 -5.28
CA ASP A 71 -16.85 -14.91 -6.28
C ASP A 71 -16.56 -13.43 -6.51
N PHE A 72 -16.11 -13.10 -7.72
CA PHE A 72 -15.73 -11.76 -8.14
C PHE A 72 -16.92 -11.06 -8.80
N VAL A 73 -17.61 -10.22 -8.03
CA VAL A 73 -18.85 -9.52 -8.42
C VAL A 73 -18.77 -8.01 -8.12
N PRO A 74 -17.80 -7.27 -8.70
CA PRO A 74 -17.54 -5.88 -8.33
C PRO A 74 -18.73 -4.94 -8.54
N HIS A 75 -19.54 -5.17 -9.60
CA HIS A 75 -20.76 -4.38 -9.85
C HIS A 75 -21.84 -4.58 -8.77
N TYR A 76 -21.92 -5.76 -8.15
CA TYR A 76 -22.85 -6.00 -7.04
C TYR A 76 -22.49 -5.12 -5.83
N TYR A 77 -21.22 -5.15 -5.41
CA TYR A 77 -20.75 -4.33 -4.29
C TYR A 77 -20.79 -2.83 -4.59
N LEU A 78 -20.52 -2.43 -5.84
CA LEU A 78 -20.73 -1.04 -6.26
C LEU A 78 -22.20 -0.63 -6.14
N GLY A 79 -23.14 -1.47 -6.59
CA GLY A 79 -24.58 -1.19 -6.45
C GLY A 79 -25.02 -1.08 -4.99
N LEU A 80 -24.49 -1.95 -4.13
CA LEU A 80 -24.74 -1.90 -2.69
C LEU A 80 -24.21 -0.60 -2.06
N ALA A 81 -23.00 -0.19 -2.44
CA ALA A 81 -22.42 1.06 -1.96
C ALA A 81 -23.22 2.28 -2.42
N GLU A 82 -23.61 2.35 -3.69
CA GLU A 82 -24.45 3.45 -4.22
C GLU A 82 -25.82 3.51 -3.51
N LEU A 83 -26.45 2.36 -3.25
CA LEU A 83 -27.71 2.29 -2.50
C LEU A 83 -27.53 2.88 -1.09
N ARG A 84 -26.48 2.47 -0.37
CA ARG A 84 -26.21 2.93 1.00
C ARG A 84 -25.82 4.41 1.07
N LEU A 85 -25.36 4.98 -0.04
CA LEU A 85 -25.10 6.41 -0.21
C LEU A 85 -26.32 7.17 -0.77
N ASN A 86 -27.52 6.56 -0.76
CA ASN A 86 -28.78 7.13 -1.26
C ASN A 86 -28.79 7.49 -2.76
N ASN A 87 -27.92 6.87 -3.56
CA ASN A 87 -27.89 7.03 -5.01
C ASN A 87 -28.59 5.86 -5.71
N CYS A 88 -29.92 5.81 -5.62
CA CYS A 88 -30.72 4.72 -6.18
C CYS A 88 -30.53 4.54 -7.70
N GLN A 89 -30.35 5.64 -8.44
CA GLN A 89 -30.12 5.57 -9.88
C GLN A 89 -28.79 4.88 -10.22
N GLY A 90 -27.70 5.27 -9.54
CA GLY A 90 -26.40 4.61 -9.68
C GLY A 90 -26.43 3.15 -9.24
N ALA A 91 -27.15 2.85 -8.15
CA ALA A 91 -27.33 1.49 -7.65
C ALA A 91 -28.02 0.60 -8.68
N LEU A 92 -29.14 1.05 -9.26
CA LEU A 92 -29.85 0.31 -10.30
C LEU A 92 -28.98 0.11 -11.54
N GLN A 93 -28.19 1.10 -11.95
CA GLN A 93 -27.28 0.95 -13.09
C GLN A 93 -26.23 -0.13 -12.82
N ALA A 94 -25.61 -0.14 -11.64
CA ALA A 94 -24.62 -1.15 -11.26
C ALA A 94 -25.24 -2.55 -11.14
N PHE A 95 -26.40 -2.67 -10.48
CA PHE A 95 -27.13 -3.94 -10.36
C PHE A 95 -27.65 -4.47 -11.69
N ASN A 96 -27.96 -3.59 -12.65
CA ASN A 96 -28.47 -3.96 -13.97
C ASN A 96 -27.39 -4.35 -14.99
N ASN A 97 -26.11 -4.33 -14.60
CA ASN A 97 -25.04 -4.82 -15.46
C ASN A 97 -25.26 -6.32 -15.80
N ALA A 98 -25.38 -6.62 -17.09
CA ALA A 98 -25.72 -7.96 -17.58
C ALA A 98 -24.69 -9.03 -17.17
N ALA A 99 -23.39 -8.71 -17.25
CA ALA A 99 -22.33 -9.63 -16.87
C ALA A 99 -22.37 -9.94 -15.37
N SER A 100 -22.65 -8.93 -14.54
CA SER A 100 -22.78 -9.13 -13.09
C SER A 100 -24.01 -9.93 -12.73
N LYS A 101 -25.16 -9.66 -13.37
CA LYS A 101 -26.40 -10.42 -13.14
C LYS A 101 -26.20 -11.91 -13.40
N ALA A 102 -25.50 -12.27 -14.47
CA ALA A 102 -25.24 -13.67 -14.82
C ALA A 102 -24.44 -14.40 -13.73
N VAL A 103 -23.44 -13.74 -13.12
CA VAL A 103 -22.63 -14.34 -12.03
C VAL A 103 -23.38 -14.32 -10.70
N VAL A 104 -24.03 -13.20 -10.35
CA VAL A 104 -24.80 -13.06 -9.10
C VAL A 104 -25.97 -14.06 -9.05
N ALA A 105 -26.63 -14.33 -10.18
CA ALA A 105 -27.68 -15.34 -10.25
C ALA A 105 -27.22 -16.76 -9.86
N GLN A 106 -25.92 -17.06 -10.02
CA GLN A 106 -25.34 -18.35 -9.63
C GLN A 106 -24.96 -18.43 -8.15
N VAL A 107 -24.95 -17.30 -7.43
CA VAL A 107 -24.67 -17.21 -6.00
C VAL A 107 -25.99 -16.95 -5.27
N ARG A 108 -26.64 -18.04 -4.81
CA ARG A 108 -28.02 -18.01 -4.26
C ARG A 108 -28.24 -16.96 -3.18
N GLU A 109 -27.24 -16.72 -2.34
CA GLU A 109 -27.30 -15.71 -1.28
C GLU A 109 -27.36 -14.28 -1.85
N LEU A 110 -26.51 -13.97 -2.82
CA LEU A 110 -26.41 -12.63 -3.39
C LEU A 110 -27.61 -12.28 -4.28
N SER A 111 -28.15 -13.24 -5.03
CA SER A 111 -29.29 -13.00 -5.93
C SER A 111 -30.58 -12.64 -5.16
N GLY A 112 -30.83 -13.30 -4.03
CA GLY A 112 -31.95 -12.97 -3.14
C GLY A 112 -31.85 -11.55 -2.58
N GLN A 113 -30.66 -11.18 -2.09
CA GLN A 113 -30.40 -9.84 -1.57
C GLN A 113 -30.49 -8.76 -2.66
N GLN A 114 -29.91 -9.00 -3.84
CA GLN A 114 -29.90 -8.06 -4.96
C GLN A 114 -31.33 -7.69 -5.38
N SER A 115 -32.22 -8.66 -5.45
CA SER A 115 -33.61 -8.46 -5.86
C SER A 115 -34.36 -7.56 -4.87
N GLY A 116 -34.11 -7.74 -3.57
CA GLY A 116 -34.64 -6.85 -2.52
C GLY A 116 -34.13 -5.42 -2.64
N PHE A 117 -32.84 -5.23 -2.92
CA PHE A 117 -32.23 -3.91 -3.10
C PHE A 117 -32.73 -3.18 -4.34
N ILE A 118 -32.91 -3.89 -5.46
CA ILE A 118 -33.50 -3.32 -6.68
C ILE A 118 -34.91 -2.81 -6.40
N LYS A 119 -35.76 -3.64 -5.79
CA LYS A 119 -37.13 -3.27 -5.43
C LYS A 119 -37.17 -2.05 -4.50
N GLN A 120 -36.29 -2.01 -3.51
CA GLN A 120 -36.16 -0.86 -2.60
C GLN A 120 -35.83 0.43 -3.37
N CYS A 121 -34.88 0.40 -4.30
CA CYS A 121 -34.55 1.56 -5.14
C CYS A 121 -35.73 1.99 -6.03
N GLU A 122 -36.44 1.03 -6.65
CA GLU A 122 -37.59 1.32 -7.50
C GLU A 122 -38.73 1.96 -6.71
N ASP A 123 -39.04 1.43 -5.52
CA ASP A 123 -40.06 1.99 -4.63
C ASP A 123 -39.67 3.41 -4.17
N GLN A 124 -38.40 3.64 -3.83
CA GLN A 124 -37.89 4.96 -3.42
C GLN A 124 -37.97 5.98 -4.57
N LEU A 125 -37.60 5.59 -5.79
CA LEU A 125 -37.72 6.45 -6.97
C LEU A 125 -39.18 6.73 -7.32
N ARG A 126 -40.08 5.74 -7.18
CA ARG A 126 -41.52 5.93 -7.39
C ARG A 126 -42.11 6.91 -6.38
N LEU A 127 -41.73 6.81 -5.10
CA LEU A 127 -42.16 7.76 -4.08
C LEU A 127 -41.65 9.18 -4.39
N ALA A 128 -40.38 9.32 -4.80
CA ALA A 128 -39.82 10.62 -5.18
C ALA A 128 -40.46 11.24 -6.44
N GLN A 129 -41.01 10.41 -7.35
CA GLN A 129 -41.77 10.87 -8.52
C GLN A 129 -43.22 11.24 -8.18
N ASN A 130 -43.80 10.56 -7.20
CA ASN A 130 -45.18 10.77 -6.75
C ASN A 130 -45.32 11.96 -5.79
N ASP A 131 -44.24 12.40 -5.17
CA ASP A 131 -44.21 13.71 -4.52
C ASP A 131 -44.48 14.75 -5.61
N PRO A 132 -45.67 15.38 -5.65
CA PRO A 132 -45.95 16.41 -6.64
C PRO A 132 -44.81 17.43 -6.51
N PRO A 133 -44.19 17.85 -7.63
CA PRO A 133 -43.11 18.81 -7.58
C PRO A 133 -43.58 19.92 -6.67
N LYS A 134 -42.89 20.10 -5.51
CA LYS A 134 -43.18 21.21 -4.57
C LYS A 134 -43.48 22.38 -5.47
N PRO A 135 -44.71 22.94 -5.43
CA PRO A 135 -45.13 23.92 -6.41
C PRO A 135 -43.96 24.84 -6.57
N VAL A 136 -43.33 24.80 -7.75
CA VAL A 136 -42.28 25.76 -8.08
C VAL A 136 -43.07 27.02 -7.91
N VAL A 137 -42.85 27.72 -6.79
CA VAL A 137 -43.49 29.00 -6.54
C VAL A 137 -43.09 29.73 -7.80
N PRO A 138 -44.05 29.97 -8.73
CA PRO A 138 -43.69 30.64 -9.96
C PRO A 138 -42.91 31.88 -9.50
N PRO A 139 -41.81 32.26 -10.18
CA PRO A 139 -41.16 33.52 -9.89
C PRO A 139 -42.30 34.52 -9.72
N VAL A 140 -42.42 35.09 -8.52
CA VAL A 140 -43.55 35.95 -8.22
C VAL A 140 -43.45 37.07 -9.23
N ASP A 141 -44.24 36.96 -10.30
CA ASP A 141 -44.55 38.10 -11.14
C ASP A 141 -45.13 39.11 -10.16
N PRO A 142 -44.66 40.37 -10.17
CA PRO A 142 -45.21 41.41 -9.33
C PRO A 142 -46.74 41.36 -9.43
N PRO A 143 -47.46 41.35 -8.29
CA PRO A 143 -48.86 40.96 -8.25
C PRO A 143 -49.68 41.75 -9.27
N LYS A 144 -50.31 41.03 -10.21
CA LYS A 144 -51.31 41.62 -11.09
C LYS A 144 -52.57 41.90 -10.25
N PRO A 145 -53.21 43.07 -10.41
CA PRO A 145 -54.30 43.52 -9.55
C PRO A 145 -55.49 42.54 -9.55
N PRO A 146 -56.21 42.40 -8.41
CA PRO A 146 -57.43 41.62 -8.34
C PRO A 146 -58.54 42.20 -9.24
N PRO A 147 -59.53 41.37 -9.65
CA PRO A 147 -60.64 41.81 -10.49
C PRO A 147 -61.49 42.90 -9.79
N PRO A 148 -62.19 43.75 -10.56
CA PRO A 148 -63.04 44.79 -10.01
C PRO A 148 -64.17 44.14 -9.21
N VAL A 149 -64.14 44.34 -7.90
CA VAL A 149 -65.30 44.13 -7.03
C VAL A 149 -66.15 45.38 -7.16
N ASP A 150 -67.43 45.22 -7.49
CA ASP A 150 -68.38 46.33 -7.51
C ASP A 150 -68.40 47.04 -6.15
N PRO A 151 -68.41 48.39 -6.16
CA PRO A 151 -68.04 49.18 -4.99
C PRO A 151 -69.09 49.11 -3.89
N PRO A 152 -68.71 48.76 -2.65
CA PRO A 152 -69.44 49.20 -1.47
C PRO A 152 -69.29 50.73 -1.35
N LYS A 153 -70.43 51.34 -1.06
CA LYS A 153 -70.67 52.78 -0.86
C LYS A 153 -69.52 53.47 -0.10
N PRO A 154 -69.06 54.64 -0.56
CA PRO A 154 -67.80 55.24 -0.13
C PRO A 154 -67.81 55.69 1.34
N PRO A 155 -66.89 55.20 2.18
CA PRO A 155 -66.40 55.96 3.31
C PRO A 155 -65.52 57.09 2.77
N ARG A 156 -65.70 58.28 3.32
CA ARG A 156 -64.93 59.48 2.94
C ARG A 156 -63.42 59.20 2.98
N PRO A 157 -62.65 59.67 1.99
CA PRO A 157 -61.20 59.56 1.99
C PRO A 157 -60.64 60.39 3.15
N ASP A 158 -59.98 59.72 4.09
CA ASP A 158 -59.03 60.39 4.97
C ASP A 158 -57.85 60.89 4.12
N PRO A 159 -57.37 62.11 4.36
CA PRO A 159 -56.29 62.71 3.57
C PRO A 159 -55.04 61.82 3.56
N PRO A 160 -54.32 61.72 2.42
CA PRO A 160 -53.11 60.93 2.30
C PRO A 160 -52.11 61.41 3.36
N LYS A 161 -51.81 60.52 4.32
CA LYS A 161 -50.76 60.74 5.30
C LYS A 161 -49.46 60.97 4.52
N PRO A 162 -48.74 62.09 4.72
CA PRO A 162 -47.52 62.40 3.99
C PRO A 162 -46.54 61.23 4.09
N PRO A 163 -45.84 60.87 3.00
CA PRO A 163 -44.87 59.80 3.02
C PRO A 163 -43.87 60.05 4.16
N PRO A 164 -43.59 59.05 5.00
CA PRO A 164 -42.59 59.21 6.06
C PRO A 164 -41.28 59.69 5.42
N PRO A 165 -40.58 60.66 6.03
CA PRO A 165 -39.32 61.16 5.51
C PRO A 165 -38.38 60.00 5.26
N THR A 166 -37.85 59.90 4.05
CA THR A 166 -36.83 58.92 3.66
C THR A 166 -35.65 59.08 4.60
N ALA A 167 -35.52 58.14 5.54
CA ALA A 167 -34.38 58.08 6.44
C ALA A 167 -33.13 57.84 5.58
N LYS A 168 -32.24 58.84 5.53
CA LYS A 168 -30.95 58.72 4.85
C LYS A 168 -30.19 57.52 5.40
N LEU A 169 -29.53 56.75 4.53
CA LEU A 169 -28.66 55.66 4.96
C LEU A 169 -27.56 56.20 5.88
N ALA A 170 -27.48 55.66 7.09
CA ALA A 170 -26.38 55.97 7.98
C ALA A 170 -25.07 55.42 7.38
N SER A 171 -24.06 56.29 7.22
CA SER A 171 -22.74 55.93 6.69
C SER A 171 -22.09 54.76 7.44
N ALA A 172 -22.37 54.65 8.74
CA ALA A 172 -21.89 53.57 9.61
C ALA A 172 -22.41 52.18 9.19
N ASP A 173 -23.66 52.07 8.76
CA ASP A 173 -24.25 50.78 8.38
C ASP A 173 -23.70 50.31 7.03
N VAL A 174 -23.56 51.24 6.07
CA VAL A 174 -22.91 50.99 4.79
C VAL A 174 -21.47 50.49 4.99
N GLN A 175 -20.72 51.10 5.92
CA GLN A 175 -19.36 50.68 6.24
C GLN A 175 -19.32 49.29 6.87
N ARG A 176 -20.26 48.97 7.77
CA ARG A 176 -20.36 47.66 8.42
C ARG A 176 -20.61 46.54 7.38
N VAL A 177 -21.56 46.74 6.47
CA VAL A 177 -21.88 45.78 5.40
C VAL A 177 -20.68 45.63 4.44
N SER A 178 -19.99 46.73 4.12
CA SER A 178 -18.78 46.71 3.29
C SER A 178 -17.65 45.88 3.93
N ASN A 179 -17.44 46.03 5.23
CA ASN A 179 -16.41 45.27 5.97
C ASN A 179 -16.76 43.77 6.03
N ALA A 180 -18.05 43.43 6.20
CA ALA A 180 -18.53 42.06 6.18
C ALA A 180 -18.31 41.39 4.82
N LEU A 181 -18.63 42.08 3.72
CA LEU A 181 -18.35 41.62 2.35
C LEU A 181 -16.85 41.34 2.13
N ALA A 182 -15.99 42.29 2.49
CA ALA A 182 -14.54 42.14 2.35
C ALA A 182 -14.00 40.94 3.17
N SER A 183 -14.57 40.68 4.35
CA SER A 183 -14.25 39.52 5.16
C SER A 183 -14.64 38.21 4.48
N ALA A 184 -15.88 38.11 3.97
CA ALA A 184 -16.35 36.93 3.26
C ALA A 184 -15.54 36.65 1.98
N GLN A 185 -15.16 37.69 1.23
CA GLN A 185 -14.28 37.57 0.07
C GLN A 185 -12.89 37.04 0.43
N ARG A 186 -12.30 37.47 1.56
CA ARG A 186 -11.03 36.90 2.06
C ARG A 186 -11.18 35.42 2.39
N SER A 187 -12.25 35.04 3.09
CA SER A 187 -12.54 33.62 3.39
C SER A 187 -12.66 32.78 2.12
N ALA A 188 -13.38 33.27 1.10
CA ALA A 188 -13.50 32.59 -0.18
C ALA A 188 -12.13 32.37 -0.87
N ARG A 189 -11.22 33.36 -0.83
CA ARG A 189 -9.85 33.21 -1.35
C ARG A 189 -9.03 32.18 -0.58
N ASN A 190 -9.14 32.16 0.75
CA ASN A 190 -8.43 31.19 1.61
C ASN A 190 -8.91 29.75 1.38
N ILE A 191 -10.21 29.57 1.14
CA ILE A 191 -10.78 28.27 0.77
C ILE A 191 -10.27 27.87 -0.62
N GLN A 192 -10.26 28.80 -1.58
CA GLN A 192 -9.73 28.53 -2.92
C GLN A 192 -8.27 28.07 -2.88
N SER A 193 -7.42 28.77 -2.13
CA SER A 193 -6.00 28.38 -1.99
C SER A 193 -5.87 27.01 -1.30
N SER A 194 -6.73 26.71 -0.32
CA SER A 194 -6.75 25.40 0.34
C SER A 194 -7.18 24.26 -0.59
N LEU A 195 -8.13 24.50 -1.49
CA LEU A 195 -8.58 23.51 -2.49
C LEU A 195 -7.53 23.27 -3.58
N GLY A 196 -6.73 24.29 -3.91
CA GLY A 196 -5.62 24.18 -4.86
C GLY A 196 -4.34 23.58 -4.28
N ALA A 197 -4.24 23.41 -2.96
CA ALA A 197 -3.08 22.86 -2.29
C ALA A 197 -3.18 21.34 -2.09
N ALA A 198 -2.03 20.66 -2.02
CA ALA A 198 -1.98 19.27 -1.56
C ALA A 198 -2.46 19.18 -0.09
N PRO A 199 -3.12 18.09 0.33
CA PRO A 199 -3.39 16.86 -0.43
C PRO A 199 -4.67 16.89 -1.29
N LEU A 200 -5.43 18.00 -1.27
CA LEU A 200 -6.74 18.07 -1.92
C LEU A 200 -6.66 18.28 -3.44
N ALA A 201 -5.61 18.94 -3.92
CA ALA A 201 -5.45 19.27 -5.33
C ALA A 201 -5.69 18.05 -6.24
N GLY A 202 -6.61 18.20 -7.20
CA GLY A 202 -6.92 17.16 -8.19
C GLY A 202 -7.83 16.02 -7.72
N THR A 203 -8.23 15.99 -6.44
CA THR A 203 -9.17 14.98 -5.92
C THR A 203 -10.61 15.24 -6.37
N GLY A 204 -11.45 14.20 -6.33
CA GLY A 204 -12.89 14.32 -6.62
C GLY A 204 -13.60 15.28 -5.67
N ASP A 205 -13.25 15.22 -4.38
CA ASP A 205 -13.81 16.09 -3.33
C ASP A 205 -13.46 17.56 -3.58
N ALA A 206 -12.22 17.85 -4.00
CA ALA A 206 -11.83 19.21 -4.32
C ALA A 206 -12.66 19.82 -5.46
N ARG A 207 -13.05 19.02 -6.48
CA ARG A 207 -13.92 19.49 -7.57
C ARG A 207 -15.33 19.79 -7.07
N ALA A 208 -15.90 18.92 -6.23
CA ALA A 208 -17.22 19.15 -5.65
C ALA A 208 -17.24 20.41 -4.75
N LEU A 209 -16.24 20.55 -3.88
CA LEU A 209 -16.08 21.71 -2.99
C LEU A 209 -15.80 23.01 -3.77
N SER A 210 -15.11 22.93 -4.92
CA SER A 210 -14.94 24.08 -5.82
C SER A 210 -16.27 24.56 -6.40
N GLY A 211 -17.17 23.63 -6.76
CA GLY A 211 -18.52 23.99 -7.22
C GLY A 211 -19.32 24.76 -6.17
N ASP A 212 -19.26 24.31 -4.90
CA ASP A 212 -19.89 24.99 -3.76
C ASP A 212 -19.27 26.37 -3.49
N LEU A 213 -17.94 26.49 -3.65
CA LEU A 213 -17.22 27.75 -3.54
C LEU A 213 -17.67 28.75 -4.62
N ASP A 214 -17.79 28.31 -5.86
CA ASP A 214 -18.20 29.15 -6.98
C ASP A 214 -19.67 29.60 -6.86
N ALA A 215 -20.54 28.77 -6.29
CA ALA A 215 -21.89 29.18 -5.89
C ALA A 215 -21.86 30.30 -4.84
N SER A 216 -21.04 30.15 -3.80
CA SER A 216 -20.89 31.17 -2.74
C SER A 216 -20.30 32.48 -3.27
N LYS A 217 -19.33 32.42 -4.20
CA LYS A 217 -18.76 33.61 -4.87
C LYS A 217 -19.79 34.36 -5.70
N ARG A 218 -20.66 33.65 -6.42
CA ARG A 218 -21.76 34.27 -7.18
C ARG A 218 -22.74 35.01 -6.25
N GLN A 219 -23.05 34.44 -5.08
CA GLN A 219 -23.86 35.13 -4.07
C GLN A 219 -23.19 36.41 -3.56
N LEU A 220 -21.88 36.36 -3.26
CA LEU A 220 -21.13 37.55 -2.85
C LEU A 220 -21.11 38.64 -3.91
N SER A 221 -20.94 38.28 -5.19
CA SER A 221 -20.95 39.24 -6.30
C SER A 221 -22.34 39.89 -6.49
N SER A 222 -23.42 39.13 -6.29
CA SER A 222 -24.79 39.67 -6.29
C SER A 222 -24.99 40.67 -5.14
N ALA A 223 -24.58 40.31 -3.92
CA ALA A 223 -24.68 41.19 -2.75
C ALA A 223 -23.82 42.46 -2.88
N GLU A 224 -22.65 42.37 -3.51
CA GLU A 224 -21.82 43.53 -3.86
C GLU A 224 -22.54 44.50 -4.81
N THR A 225 -23.24 43.96 -5.81
CA THR A 225 -24.06 44.75 -6.74
C THR A 225 -25.23 45.41 -6.02
N GLN A 226 -25.91 44.70 -5.12
CA GLN A 226 -26.99 45.25 -4.29
C GLN A 226 -26.50 46.37 -3.36
N LEU A 227 -25.34 46.20 -2.73
CA LEU A 227 -24.71 47.22 -1.89
C LEU A 227 -24.36 48.47 -2.70
N ALA A 228 -23.84 48.30 -3.92
CA ALA A 228 -23.56 49.43 -4.82
C ALA A 228 -24.84 50.18 -5.22
N ASN A 229 -25.93 49.45 -5.51
CA ASN A 229 -27.23 50.04 -5.83
C ASN A 229 -27.87 50.75 -4.63
N ALA A 230 -27.77 50.16 -3.43
CA ALA A 230 -28.23 50.76 -2.19
C ALA A 230 -27.59 52.14 -1.95
N ARG A 231 -26.26 52.24 -2.17
CA ARG A 231 -25.52 53.51 -2.07
C ARG A 231 -25.98 54.56 -3.09
N ARG A 232 -26.26 54.14 -4.34
CA ARG A 232 -26.70 55.06 -5.40
C ARG A 232 -28.13 55.58 -5.18
N GLN A 233 -29.00 54.75 -4.62
CA GLN A 233 -30.42 55.04 -4.47
C GLN A 233 -30.81 55.52 -3.07
N ASP A 234 -29.84 55.60 -2.14
CA ASP A 234 -30.08 55.86 -0.71
C ASP A 234 -31.17 54.94 -0.11
N SER A 235 -31.17 53.66 -0.53
CA SER A 235 -32.26 52.71 -0.25
C SER A 235 -31.91 51.75 0.90
N PRO A 236 -32.58 51.84 2.07
CA PRO A 236 -32.35 50.94 3.20
C PRO A 236 -32.76 49.49 2.90
N ASN A 237 -33.75 49.28 2.03
CA ASN A 237 -34.21 47.94 1.65
C ASN A 237 -33.14 47.18 0.85
N LEU A 238 -32.45 47.86 -0.08
CA LEU A 238 -31.35 47.26 -0.84
C LEU A 238 -30.14 46.97 0.06
N LEU A 239 -29.90 47.82 1.07
CA LEU A 239 -28.83 47.58 2.04
C LEU A 239 -29.11 46.34 2.90
N ALA A 240 -30.35 46.18 3.38
CA ALA A 240 -30.78 45.00 4.14
C ALA A 240 -30.67 43.71 3.30
N GLN A 241 -31.10 43.76 2.03
CA GLN A 241 -30.95 42.61 1.10
C GLN A 241 -29.47 42.24 0.89
N ALA A 242 -28.59 43.23 0.71
CA ALA A 242 -27.16 42.99 0.58
C ALA A 242 -26.58 42.37 1.85
N GLU A 243 -26.98 42.86 3.03
CA GLU A 243 -26.55 42.33 4.32
C GLU A 243 -26.97 40.86 4.51
N ASP A 244 -28.22 40.53 4.21
CA ASP A 244 -28.72 39.16 4.31
C ASP A 244 -28.01 38.23 3.32
N GLY A 245 -27.78 38.68 2.08
CA GLY A 245 -27.00 37.94 1.08
C GLY A 245 -25.57 37.67 1.56
N ILE A 246 -24.91 38.66 2.18
CA ILE A 246 -23.57 38.49 2.76
C ILE A 246 -23.60 37.52 3.94
N LYS A 247 -24.59 37.60 4.84
CA LYS A 247 -24.74 36.67 5.97
C LYS A 247 -24.91 35.22 5.50
N GLN A 248 -25.76 35.00 4.51
CA GLN A 248 -25.98 33.67 3.91
C GLN A 248 -24.71 33.13 3.28
N ALA A 249 -24.03 33.93 2.44
CA ALA A 249 -22.79 33.52 1.79
C ALA A 249 -21.67 33.26 2.81
N ALA A 250 -21.55 34.09 3.86
CA ALA A 250 -20.59 33.88 4.93
C ALA A 250 -20.87 32.59 5.71
N GLY A 251 -22.13 32.27 5.97
CA GLY A 251 -22.55 31.00 6.57
C GLY A 251 -22.17 29.80 5.71
N ALA A 252 -22.44 29.85 4.41
CA ALA A 252 -22.07 28.81 3.44
C ALA A 252 -20.54 28.62 3.37
N LEU A 253 -19.77 29.71 3.31
CA LEU A 253 -18.30 29.67 3.29
C LEU A 253 -17.73 29.05 4.57
N ARG A 254 -18.33 29.31 5.74
CA ARG A 254 -17.89 28.68 7.00
C ARG A 254 -18.08 27.16 6.95
N VAL A 255 -19.27 26.69 6.57
CA VAL A 255 -19.57 25.26 6.40
C VAL A 255 -18.62 24.63 5.37
N LEU A 256 -18.34 25.35 4.28
CA LEU A 256 -17.40 24.89 3.26
C LEU A 256 -15.98 24.76 3.82
N GLY A 257 -15.51 25.74 4.61
CA GLY A 257 -14.22 25.68 5.30
C GLY A 257 -14.11 24.45 6.21
N ASP A 258 -15.14 24.17 7.01
CA ASP A 258 -15.18 22.99 7.88
C ASP A 258 -15.10 21.68 7.07
N ARG A 259 -15.80 21.62 5.92
CA ARG A 259 -15.73 20.48 4.98
C ARG A 259 -14.36 20.33 4.34
N VAL A 260 -13.70 21.42 3.94
CA VAL A 260 -12.33 21.39 3.40
C VAL A 260 -11.37 20.81 4.44
N GLU A 261 -11.42 21.28 5.69
CA GLU A 261 -10.55 20.77 6.76
C GLU A 261 -10.84 19.31 7.12
N SER A 262 -12.11 18.90 7.11
CA SER A 262 -12.49 17.50 7.26
C SER A 262 -11.94 16.62 6.14
N ALA A 263 -12.05 17.07 4.88
CA ALA A 263 -11.51 16.36 3.73
C ALA A 263 -9.98 16.24 3.77
N LYS A 264 -9.26 17.29 4.20
CA LYS A 264 -7.80 17.24 4.42
C LYS A 264 -7.42 16.17 5.44
N ARG A 265 -8.10 16.12 6.58
CA ARG A 265 -7.86 15.10 7.62
C ARG A 265 -8.16 13.69 7.11
N GLY A 266 -9.25 13.51 6.37
CA GLY A 266 -9.60 12.23 5.75
C GLY A 266 -8.53 11.74 4.77
N LEU A 267 -8.03 12.62 3.91
CA LEU A 267 -6.95 12.31 2.97
C LEU A 267 -5.63 11.99 3.68
N ALA A 268 -5.27 12.74 4.72
CA ALA A 268 -4.08 12.46 5.52
C ALA A 268 -4.18 11.08 6.20
N ALA A 269 -5.31 10.77 6.83
CA ALA A 269 -5.55 9.47 7.43
C ALA A 269 -5.53 8.33 6.40
N ALA A 270 -6.08 8.55 5.20
CA ALA A 270 -6.01 7.58 4.11
C ALA A 270 -4.57 7.35 3.62
N ALA A 271 -3.77 8.40 3.53
CA ALA A 271 -2.36 8.30 3.15
C ALA A 271 -1.54 7.55 4.22
N GLU A 272 -1.78 7.82 5.51
CA GLU A 272 -1.16 7.09 6.62
C GLU A 272 -1.56 5.61 6.62
N ALA A 273 -2.84 5.31 6.37
CA ALA A 273 -3.33 3.94 6.27
C ALA A 273 -2.69 3.19 5.09
N GLU A 274 -2.51 3.84 3.94
CA GLU A 274 -1.84 3.25 2.78
C GLU A 274 -0.35 3.03 3.04
N ALA A 275 0.33 3.99 3.66
CA ALA A 275 1.71 3.82 4.09
C ALA A 275 1.86 2.61 5.04
N LEU A 276 0.95 2.47 6.02
CA LEU A 276 0.91 1.32 6.92
C LEU A 276 0.68 0.00 6.17
N ARG A 277 -0.24 -0.03 5.19
CA ARG A 277 -0.48 -1.20 4.32
C ARG A 277 0.79 -1.61 3.58
N LEU A 278 1.49 -0.65 2.96
CA LEU A 278 2.75 -0.91 2.24
C LEU A 278 3.83 -1.45 3.17
N THR A 279 3.99 -0.86 4.37
CA THR A 279 4.93 -1.36 5.39
C THR A 279 4.58 -2.78 5.83
N LYS A 280 3.30 -3.09 6.07
CA LYS A 280 2.84 -4.44 6.43
C LYS A 280 3.16 -5.46 5.32
N ARG A 281 2.90 -5.11 4.05
CA ARG A 281 3.25 -5.96 2.89
C ARG A 281 4.74 -6.24 2.78
N ARG A 282 5.58 -5.21 2.94
CA ARG A 282 7.04 -5.36 2.93
C ARG A 282 7.53 -6.29 4.04
N ALA A 283 7.03 -6.08 5.26
CA ALA A 283 7.35 -6.91 6.41
C ALA A 283 6.95 -8.39 6.22
N GLN A 284 5.79 -8.66 5.62
CA GLN A 284 5.37 -10.03 5.28
C GLN A 284 6.32 -10.69 4.28
N LYS A 285 6.76 -9.94 3.26
CA LYS A 285 7.77 -10.41 2.30
C LYS A 285 9.10 -10.70 2.98
N ASP A 286 9.56 -9.83 3.89
CA ASP A 286 10.79 -10.06 4.63
C ASP A 286 10.71 -11.36 5.46
N ILE A 287 9.54 -11.69 6.04
CA ILE A 287 9.31 -12.97 6.72
C ILE A 287 9.41 -14.15 5.76
N SER A 288 8.80 -14.09 4.57
CA SER A 288 8.86 -15.19 3.59
C SER A 288 10.28 -15.42 3.08
N ASP A 289 11.03 -14.34 2.88
CA ASP A 289 12.40 -14.38 2.36
C ASP A 289 13.40 -14.96 3.38
N LEU A 290 13.03 -15.12 4.66
CA LEU A 290 13.88 -15.73 5.68
C LEU A 290 13.92 -17.25 5.65
N GLN A 291 12.85 -17.91 5.20
CA GLN A 291 12.80 -19.36 5.11
C GLN A 291 13.95 -19.97 4.28
N PRO A 292 14.26 -19.47 3.07
CA PRO A 292 15.38 -19.99 2.30
C PRO A 292 16.75 -19.71 2.97
N VAL A 293 16.93 -18.55 3.61
CA VAL A 293 18.19 -18.21 4.31
C VAL A 293 18.42 -19.13 5.50
N LEU A 294 17.36 -19.47 6.24
CA LEU A 294 17.45 -20.49 7.29
C LEU A 294 17.85 -21.84 6.71
N ALA A 295 17.19 -22.31 5.65
CA ALA A 295 17.51 -23.60 5.04
C ALA A 295 18.97 -23.66 4.54
N GLU A 296 19.48 -22.57 3.96
CA GLU A 296 20.88 -22.44 3.56
C GLU A 296 21.83 -22.48 4.79
N ALA A 297 21.49 -21.79 5.87
CA ALA A 297 22.25 -21.85 7.12
C ALA A 297 22.27 -23.22 7.77
N GLU A 298 21.18 -23.98 7.67
CA GLU A 298 21.13 -25.36 8.14
C GLU A 298 22.01 -26.27 7.27
N ALA A 299 21.93 -26.13 5.95
CA ALA A 299 22.77 -26.89 5.02
C ALA A 299 24.27 -26.59 5.17
N ALA A 300 24.61 -25.34 5.51
CA ALA A 300 25.98 -24.91 5.78
C ALA A 300 26.50 -25.33 7.17
N GLY A 301 25.65 -25.88 8.05
CA GLY A 301 25.99 -26.10 9.46
C GLY A 301 26.29 -24.80 10.23
N ALA A 302 25.90 -23.66 9.67
CA ALA A 302 26.10 -22.32 10.22
C ALA A 302 25.03 -21.95 11.27
N SER A 303 23.87 -22.59 11.18
CA SER A 303 22.75 -22.30 12.04
C SER A 303 22.94 -22.88 13.45
N THR A 304 23.39 -22.06 14.39
CA THR A 304 23.33 -22.43 15.82
C THR A 304 21.88 -22.45 16.30
N ALA A 305 21.59 -23.23 17.36
CA ALA A 305 20.28 -23.19 18.02
C ALA A 305 19.92 -21.76 18.46
N ALA A 306 20.91 -20.98 18.91
CA ALA A 306 20.74 -19.58 19.29
C ALA A 306 20.28 -18.69 18.13
N ALA A 307 20.86 -18.83 16.94
CA ALA A 307 20.46 -18.07 15.75
C ALA A 307 19.03 -18.37 15.32
N ARG A 308 18.61 -19.65 15.37
CA ARG A 308 17.22 -20.05 15.10
C ARG A 308 16.26 -19.45 16.11
N THR A 309 16.59 -19.52 17.39
CA THR A 309 15.78 -18.95 18.47
C THR A 309 15.64 -17.44 18.32
N ALA A 310 16.74 -16.72 18.04
CA ALA A 310 16.72 -15.29 17.84
C ALA A 310 15.83 -14.91 16.64
N LEU A 311 15.97 -15.59 15.50
CA LEU A 311 15.16 -15.30 14.32
C LEU A 311 13.68 -15.64 14.52
N ALA A 312 13.37 -16.75 15.21
CA ALA A 312 12.00 -17.10 15.57
C ALA A 312 11.37 -16.06 16.50
N GLN A 313 12.11 -15.55 17.48
CA GLN A 313 11.67 -14.47 18.35
C GLN A 313 11.40 -13.18 17.57
N GLN A 314 12.30 -12.77 16.66
CA GLN A 314 12.09 -11.57 15.84
C GLN A 314 10.92 -11.73 14.87
N SER A 315 10.76 -12.89 14.25
CA SER A 315 9.62 -13.19 13.38
C SER A 315 8.30 -13.15 14.14
N SER A 316 8.25 -13.72 15.35
CA SER A 316 7.08 -13.66 16.23
C SER A 316 6.75 -12.21 16.66
N ALA A 317 7.77 -11.42 17.01
CA ALA A 317 7.61 -10.00 17.34
C ALA A 317 7.05 -9.21 16.15
N LEU A 318 7.54 -9.45 14.93
CA LEU A 318 7.01 -8.82 13.72
C LEU A 318 5.57 -9.25 13.44
N GLN A 319 5.25 -10.54 13.56
CA GLN A 319 3.87 -11.02 13.41
C GLN A 319 2.92 -10.40 14.44
N SER A 320 3.38 -10.18 15.67
CA SER A 320 2.60 -9.46 16.68
C SER A 320 2.40 -7.98 16.29
N ALA A 321 3.46 -7.30 15.83
CA ALA A 321 3.38 -5.91 15.37
C ALA A 321 2.44 -5.76 14.15
N LEU A 322 2.46 -6.70 13.21
CA LEU A 322 1.60 -6.71 12.03
C LEU A 322 0.10 -6.81 12.34
N LYS A 323 -0.26 -7.42 13.47
CA LYS A 323 -1.64 -7.46 13.97
C LYS A 323 -2.11 -6.13 14.54
N GLY A 324 -1.19 -5.27 14.96
CA GLY A 324 -1.49 -3.91 15.40
C GLY A 324 -1.46 -2.90 14.27
N ASP A 325 -1.78 -1.64 14.60
CA ASP A 325 -1.72 -0.50 13.68
C ASP A 325 -0.59 0.50 14.00
N ASP A 326 0.33 0.10 14.89
CA ASP A 326 1.51 0.90 15.21
C ASP A 326 2.61 0.71 14.15
N GLY A 327 2.64 1.60 13.16
CA GLY A 327 3.69 1.62 12.13
C GLY A 327 5.11 1.65 12.69
N LYS A 328 5.35 2.35 13.81
CA LYS A 328 6.68 2.40 14.44
C LYS A 328 7.06 1.09 15.12
N ALA A 329 6.10 0.31 15.60
CA ALA A 329 6.36 -1.03 16.10
C ALA A 329 6.76 -1.97 14.96
N ILE A 330 6.09 -1.87 13.80
CA ILE A 330 6.42 -2.65 12.61
C ILE A 330 7.83 -2.29 12.11
N ASP A 331 8.15 -1.01 11.98
CA ASP A 331 9.48 -0.56 11.52
C ASP A 331 10.61 -1.07 12.42
N ARG A 332 10.44 -1.00 13.75
CA ARG A 332 11.42 -1.54 14.71
C ARG A 332 11.58 -3.04 14.57
N ALA A 333 10.49 -3.79 14.42
CA ALA A 333 10.52 -5.23 14.24
C ALA A 333 11.19 -5.63 12.90
N VAL A 334 10.93 -4.90 11.82
CA VAL A 334 11.61 -5.08 10.52
C VAL A 334 13.12 -4.80 10.64
N ALA A 335 13.52 -3.73 11.32
CA ALA A 335 14.93 -3.41 11.52
C ALA A 335 15.67 -4.47 12.36
N ALA A 336 15.01 -5.01 13.40
CA ALA A 336 15.55 -6.10 14.21
C ALA A 336 15.68 -7.38 13.39
N LEU A 337 14.67 -7.71 12.58
CA LEU A 337 14.69 -8.86 11.66
C LEU A 337 15.82 -8.74 10.63
N ALA A 338 16.01 -7.56 10.04
CA ALA A 338 17.08 -7.31 9.08
C ALA A 338 18.47 -7.44 9.72
N THR A 339 18.61 -7.12 11.01
CA THR A 339 19.87 -7.34 11.74
C THR A 339 20.11 -8.83 11.98
N ALA A 340 19.11 -9.56 12.49
CA ALA A 340 19.20 -11.01 12.67
C ALA A 340 19.51 -11.76 11.35
N ARG A 341 18.94 -11.29 10.24
CA ARG A 341 19.24 -11.82 8.90
C ARG A 341 20.71 -11.61 8.51
N ARG A 342 21.24 -10.39 8.69
CA ARG A 342 22.66 -10.10 8.38
C ARG A 342 23.61 -10.93 9.22
N ASP A 343 23.30 -11.10 10.51
CA ASP A 343 24.09 -11.95 11.41
C ASP A 343 24.08 -13.41 10.94
N LEU A 344 22.93 -13.90 10.47
CA LEU A 344 22.80 -15.25 9.90
C LEU A 344 23.59 -15.38 8.59
N GLU A 345 23.49 -14.42 7.67
CA GLU A 345 24.24 -14.40 6.41
C GLU A 345 25.75 -14.36 6.66
N GLN A 346 26.22 -13.59 7.66
CA GLN A 346 27.62 -13.60 8.08
C GLN A 346 28.04 -14.95 8.67
N ALA A 347 27.16 -15.59 9.46
CA ALA A 347 27.42 -16.93 9.97
C ALA A 347 27.50 -17.98 8.83
N ILE A 348 26.64 -17.89 7.81
CA ILE A 348 26.70 -18.73 6.60
C ILE A 348 28.05 -18.52 5.89
N ALA A 349 28.43 -17.27 5.67
CA ALA A 349 29.69 -16.93 5.00
C ALA A 349 30.92 -17.42 5.79
N GLY A 350 30.83 -17.44 7.13
CA GLY A 350 31.88 -17.92 8.02
C GLY A 350 31.86 -19.43 8.31
N ALA A 351 30.81 -20.14 7.90
CA ALA A 351 30.69 -21.56 8.20
C ALA A 351 31.74 -22.40 7.48
N PRO A 352 32.20 -23.51 8.09
CA PRO A 352 33.08 -24.45 7.43
C PRO A 352 32.38 -25.02 6.19
N GLN A 353 32.79 -24.54 5.03
CA GLN A 353 32.39 -25.08 3.74
C GLN A 353 32.65 -26.59 3.72
N PRO A 354 31.65 -27.42 3.38
CA PRO A 354 31.77 -28.88 3.45
C PRO A 354 32.97 -29.38 2.64
N ALA A 355 33.54 -30.51 3.06
CA ALA A 355 34.60 -31.14 2.29
C ALA A 355 34.09 -31.48 0.87
N PRO A 356 34.90 -31.28 -0.18
CA PRO A 356 34.51 -31.64 -1.55
C PRO A 356 34.05 -33.09 -1.61
N GLU A 357 33.08 -33.39 -2.47
CA GLU A 357 32.51 -34.74 -2.60
C GLU A 357 33.58 -35.80 -2.86
N GLU A 358 34.58 -35.48 -3.68
CA GLU A 358 35.71 -36.36 -3.96
C GLU A 358 36.53 -36.68 -2.70
N LEU A 359 36.86 -35.65 -1.89
CA LEU A 359 37.56 -35.86 -0.62
C LEU A 359 36.72 -36.72 0.34
N ARG A 360 35.40 -36.46 0.43
CA ARG A 360 34.49 -37.27 1.26
C ARG A 360 34.44 -38.73 0.79
N ARG A 361 34.40 -38.97 -0.53
CA ARG A 361 34.44 -40.30 -1.13
C ARG A 361 35.70 -41.05 -0.73
N TYR A 362 36.88 -40.45 -0.88
CA TYR A 362 38.14 -41.11 -0.54
C TYR A 362 38.32 -41.31 0.96
N VAL A 363 37.81 -40.40 1.80
CA VAL A 363 37.74 -40.63 3.26
C VAL A 363 36.88 -41.86 3.55
N GLY A 364 35.73 -42.02 2.89
CA GLY A 364 34.89 -43.21 3.00
C GLY A 364 35.61 -44.49 2.62
N LEU A 365 36.34 -44.49 1.49
CA LEU A 365 37.15 -45.63 1.06
C LEU A 365 38.27 -45.98 2.06
N TYR A 366 38.96 -44.97 2.60
CA TYR A 366 40.00 -45.16 3.61
C TYR A 366 39.42 -45.80 4.88
N LEU A 367 38.28 -45.30 5.37
CA LEU A 367 37.61 -45.83 6.56
C LEU A 367 37.04 -47.24 6.33
N ALA A 368 36.69 -47.58 5.09
CA ALA A 368 36.28 -48.93 4.70
C ALA A 368 37.46 -49.91 4.54
N GLY A 369 38.71 -49.45 4.71
CA GLY A 369 39.92 -50.26 4.56
C GLY A 369 40.39 -50.46 3.12
N ASP A 370 39.78 -49.77 2.13
CA ASP A 370 40.22 -49.80 0.73
C ASP A 370 41.39 -48.84 0.51
N TYR A 371 42.53 -49.17 1.13
CA TYR A 371 43.74 -48.36 1.02
C TYR A 371 44.31 -48.35 -0.40
N ALA A 372 43.98 -49.34 -1.24
CA ALA A 372 44.46 -49.39 -2.61
C ALA A 372 43.80 -48.32 -3.49
N ALA A 373 42.47 -48.18 -3.40
CA ALA A 373 41.77 -47.11 -4.10
C ALA A 373 42.25 -45.72 -3.65
N VAL A 374 42.50 -45.53 -2.34
CA VAL A 374 42.96 -44.24 -1.80
C VAL A 374 44.41 -43.93 -2.19
N ALA A 375 45.32 -44.92 -2.13
CA ALA A 375 46.72 -44.74 -2.51
C ALA A 375 46.92 -44.42 -4.00
N SER A 376 45.96 -44.85 -4.83
CA SER A 376 45.90 -44.61 -6.28
C SER A 376 45.12 -43.34 -6.66
N TRP A 377 44.67 -42.53 -5.69
CA TRP A 377 44.04 -41.24 -5.99
C TRP A 377 45.02 -40.33 -6.74
N ALA A 378 44.76 -40.19 -8.05
CA ALA A 378 45.70 -39.57 -8.98
C ALA A 378 45.85 -38.06 -8.77
N ALA A 379 44.78 -37.39 -8.33
CA ALA A 379 44.68 -35.94 -8.40
C ALA A 379 44.08 -35.27 -7.14
N PRO A 380 44.54 -35.55 -5.91
CA PRO A 380 44.15 -34.76 -4.75
C PRO A 380 44.50 -33.27 -4.92
N GLU A 381 45.47 -32.92 -5.78
CA GLU A 381 45.84 -31.55 -6.12
C GLU A 381 44.80 -30.81 -6.98
N GLN A 382 43.84 -31.52 -7.60
CA GLN A 382 42.75 -30.89 -8.35
C GLN A 382 41.60 -30.43 -7.44
N LEU A 383 41.66 -30.71 -6.13
CA LEU A 383 40.65 -30.23 -5.20
C LEU A 383 40.61 -28.69 -5.15
N PRO A 384 39.44 -28.05 -4.99
CA PRO A 384 39.29 -26.61 -5.21
C PRO A 384 40.10 -25.72 -4.24
N ARG A 385 40.34 -26.18 -3.01
CA ARG A 385 41.01 -25.38 -1.97
C ARG A 385 42.32 -26.04 -1.57
N ALA A 386 43.36 -25.24 -1.33
CA ALA A 386 44.67 -25.74 -0.86
C ALA A 386 44.56 -26.60 0.40
N LYS A 387 43.67 -26.24 1.33
CA LYS A 387 43.40 -27.04 2.53
C LYS A 387 42.80 -28.43 2.20
N ASP A 388 41.89 -28.50 1.23
CA ASP A 388 41.33 -29.79 0.79
C ASP A 388 42.39 -30.63 0.10
N GLN A 389 43.22 -30.01 -0.75
CA GLN A 389 44.36 -30.67 -1.39
C GLN A 389 45.34 -31.24 -0.36
N ALA A 390 45.66 -30.47 0.69
CA ALA A 390 46.51 -30.90 1.79
C ALA A 390 45.94 -32.11 2.53
N GLN A 391 44.62 -32.10 2.81
CA GLN A 391 43.92 -33.24 3.41
C GLN A 391 43.89 -34.46 2.49
N GLY A 392 43.67 -34.27 1.19
CA GLY A 392 43.70 -35.36 0.21
C GLY A 392 45.07 -36.03 0.10
N LEU A 393 46.14 -35.23 0.09
CA LEU A 393 47.52 -35.71 0.13
C LEU A 393 47.85 -36.44 1.44
N LEU A 394 47.39 -35.91 2.58
CA LEU A 394 47.55 -36.56 3.87
C LEU A 394 46.88 -37.94 3.90
N LEU A 395 45.66 -38.04 3.36
CA LEU A 395 44.90 -39.28 3.28
C LEU A 395 45.57 -40.29 2.34
N ARG A 396 46.06 -39.84 1.17
CA ARG A 396 46.80 -40.67 0.21
C ARG A 396 48.11 -41.20 0.82
N ALA A 397 48.85 -40.36 1.52
CA ALA A 397 50.07 -40.75 2.23
C ALA A 397 49.79 -41.83 3.29
N ALA A 398 48.72 -41.66 4.07
CA ALA A 398 48.32 -42.65 5.08
C ALA A 398 47.96 -44.00 4.45
N ALA A 399 47.23 -43.99 3.34
CA ALA A 399 46.87 -45.22 2.61
C ALA A 399 48.11 -45.93 2.03
N ARG A 400 49.07 -45.16 1.48
CA ARG A 400 50.36 -45.69 0.99
C ARG A 400 51.20 -46.29 2.12
N LEU A 401 51.17 -45.70 3.32
CA LEU A 401 51.85 -46.28 4.48
C LEU A 401 51.27 -47.66 4.83
N HIS A 402 49.94 -47.82 4.82
CA HIS A 402 49.32 -49.13 5.03
C HIS A 402 49.73 -50.16 3.97
N GLN A 403 49.85 -49.75 2.70
CA GLN A 403 50.36 -50.63 1.64
C GLN A 403 51.83 -50.99 1.83
N TYR A 404 52.67 -50.02 2.22
CA TYR A 404 54.09 -50.22 2.51
C TYR A 404 54.32 -51.20 3.66
N VAL A 405 53.55 -51.08 4.75
CA VAL A 405 53.61 -52.05 5.86
C VAL A 405 53.15 -53.44 5.40
N ARG A 406 52.10 -53.53 4.58
CA ARG A 406 51.62 -54.81 4.03
C ARG A 406 52.61 -55.49 3.09
N SER A 407 53.48 -54.75 2.42
CA SER A 407 54.54 -55.30 1.58
C SER A 407 55.81 -55.69 2.36
N GLY A 408 55.76 -55.68 3.70
CA GLY A 408 56.92 -55.97 4.55
C GLY A 408 57.97 -54.86 4.52
N GLU A 409 57.55 -53.62 4.22
CA GLU A 409 58.40 -52.43 4.23
C GLU A 409 59.54 -52.45 3.20
N MET A 410 59.40 -53.27 2.14
CA MET A 410 60.42 -53.43 1.10
C MET A 410 60.24 -52.49 -0.09
N ASP A 411 59.07 -51.85 -0.23
CA ASP A 411 58.77 -50.98 -1.37
C ASP A 411 59.29 -49.55 -1.16
N ASN A 412 60.53 -49.31 -1.59
CA ASN A 412 61.17 -48.00 -1.51
C ASN A 412 60.42 -46.90 -2.29
N ALA A 413 59.69 -47.25 -3.36
CA ALA A 413 58.92 -46.28 -4.13
C ALA A 413 57.71 -45.77 -3.32
N LEU A 414 57.02 -46.66 -2.62
CA LEU A 414 55.94 -46.27 -1.69
C LEU A 414 56.48 -45.38 -0.56
N SER A 415 57.61 -45.74 0.06
CA SER A 415 58.24 -44.93 1.11
C SER A 415 58.58 -43.51 0.63
N ALA A 416 59.20 -43.38 -0.54
CA ALA A 416 59.52 -42.08 -1.14
C ALA A 416 58.26 -41.27 -1.50
N ALA A 417 57.20 -41.93 -1.99
CA ALA A 417 55.93 -41.30 -2.32
C ALA A 417 55.22 -40.76 -1.07
N ILE A 418 55.26 -41.47 0.06
CA ILE A 418 54.71 -41.01 1.34
C ILE A 418 55.37 -39.70 1.76
N GLY A 419 56.71 -39.66 1.82
CA GLY A 419 57.43 -38.44 2.22
C GLY A 419 57.16 -37.25 1.29
N THR A 420 56.98 -37.51 -0.01
CA THR A 420 56.65 -36.48 -1.01
C THR A 420 55.26 -35.90 -0.78
N ASP A 421 54.25 -36.77 -0.56
CA ASP A 421 52.88 -36.33 -0.27
C ASP A 421 52.82 -35.52 1.04
N LEU A 422 53.52 -35.96 2.09
CA LEU A 422 53.53 -35.29 3.39
C LEU A 422 54.15 -33.89 3.34
N ARG A 423 55.32 -33.75 2.71
CA ARG A 423 55.97 -32.43 2.50
C ARG A 423 55.07 -31.50 1.70
N LYS A 424 54.43 -32.02 0.65
CA LYS A 424 53.53 -31.21 -0.18
C LYS A 424 52.27 -30.81 0.59
N ALA A 425 51.67 -31.71 1.38
CA ALA A 425 50.55 -31.40 2.25
C ALA A 425 50.89 -30.27 3.24
N LYS A 426 52.04 -30.35 3.92
CA LYS A 426 52.53 -29.28 4.83
C LYS A 426 52.79 -27.95 4.13
N SER A 427 53.26 -27.99 2.88
CA SER A 427 53.49 -26.77 2.10
C SER A 427 52.18 -26.04 1.75
N LEU A 428 51.08 -26.79 1.58
CA LEU A 428 49.75 -26.26 1.25
C LEU A 428 49.00 -25.77 2.49
N ASP A 429 49.17 -26.44 3.64
CA ASP A 429 48.60 -26.02 4.92
C ASP A 429 49.60 -26.26 6.06
N ARG A 430 50.27 -25.19 6.50
CA ARG A 430 51.24 -25.25 7.62
C ARG A 430 50.58 -25.53 8.97
N GLN A 431 49.28 -25.34 9.09
CA GLN A 431 48.51 -25.62 10.31
C GLN A 431 47.91 -27.02 10.31
N LEU A 432 48.15 -27.81 9.25
CA LEU A 432 47.67 -29.18 9.13
C LEU A 432 48.19 -30.05 10.27
N LYS A 433 47.26 -30.65 11.02
CA LYS A 433 47.56 -31.63 12.07
C LYS A 433 46.75 -32.90 11.81
N PRO A 434 47.40 -34.07 11.66
CA PRO A 434 46.69 -35.34 11.52
C PRO A 434 45.82 -35.61 12.75
N ASN A 435 44.59 -36.08 12.54
CA ASN A 435 43.71 -36.47 13.63
C ASN A 435 44.22 -37.77 14.29
N THR A 436 44.61 -37.69 15.56
CA THR A 436 45.16 -38.82 16.34
C THR A 436 44.20 -39.99 16.49
N ARG A 437 42.90 -39.80 16.26
CA ARG A 437 41.89 -40.87 16.27
C ARG A 437 41.72 -41.55 14.92
N ALA A 438 42.07 -40.87 13.82
CA ALA A 438 41.85 -41.38 12.46
C ALA A 438 43.12 -42.00 11.83
N PHE A 439 44.30 -41.64 12.35
CA PHE A 439 45.59 -42.10 11.83
C PHE A 439 46.38 -42.85 12.90
N SER A 440 47.22 -43.81 12.48
CA SER A 440 48.05 -44.60 13.40
C SER A 440 49.14 -43.74 14.04
N PRO A 441 49.62 -44.07 15.26
CA PRO A 441 50.71 -43.33 15.92
C PRO A 441 51.96 -43.20 15.03
N ARG A 442 52.33 -44.29 14.34
CA ARG A 442 53.46 -44.31 13.40
C ARG A 442 53.29 -43.32 12.24
N PHE A 443 52.08 -43.14 11.72
CA PHE A 443 51.84 -42.15 10.67
C PHE A 443 51.99 -40.72 11.20
N ILE A 444 51.59 -40.48 12.45
CA ILE A 444 51.68 -39.16 13.09
C ILE A 444 53.15 -38.79 13.34
N GLU A 445 53.97 -39.74 13.80
CA GLU A 445 55.43 -39.57 13.90
C GLU A 445 56.04 -39.21 12.55
N LEU A 446 55.73 -40.01 11.52
CA LEU A 446 56.22 -39.75 10.16
C LEU A 446 55.76 -38.39 9.62
N PHE A 447 54.53 -37.97 9.93
CA PHE A 447 54.05 -36.64 9.58
C PHE A 447 54.84 -35.56 10.30
N ASN A 448 55.17 -35.72 11.58
CA ASN A 448 55.92 -34.72 12.33
C ASN A 448 57.35 -34.54 11.80
N ASP A 449 57.98 -35.63 11.36
CA ASP A 449 59.35 -35.64 10.83
C ASP A 449 59.46 -35.09 9.40
N ALA A 450 58.39 -35.18 8.60
CA ALA A 450 58.35 -34.71 7.20
C ALA A 450 58.37 -33.19 7.06
#